data_AF-A0A2D8GCP2-F1
#
_entry.id   AF-A0A2D8GCP2-F1
#
_cell.length_a   1.000
_cell.length_b   1.000
_cell.length_c   1.000
_cell.angle_alpha   90.00
_cell.angle_beta   90.00
_cell.angle_gamma   90.00
#
_symmetry.space_group_name_H-M   'P 1'
#
loop_
_entity.id
_entity.type
_entity.pdbx_description
1 polymer ?
#
loop_
_entity_poly.entity_id
_entity_poly.type
_entity_poly.pdbx_seq_one_letter_code
_entity_poly.pdbx_strand_id
1 'polypeptide(L)'
;MKILGFKLPDMIMKLCKPAQVYLILSLIGFVLYVISMFDVHDKVLEAEPEGEGIHHYTMGGLLLNILFTIVWIFLLNYICQFKYGKKIAWFIVLLPFFFMGLMLIGLMCAVSFIALQSNKNKELEKKLNDKDNNNVVLKEPKNGKPYVSELLR
;
A
#
# COMPACT_ATOMS: atom_id res chain seq x y z
N MET A 1 -17.50 8.73 -27.92
CA MET A 1 -17.65 7.31 -27.50
C MET A 1 -17.98 7.33 -26.01
N LYS A 2 -19.19 6.89 -25.64
CA LYS A 2 -19.67 6.86 -24.25
C LYS A 2 -19.23 5.55 -23.63
N ILE A 3 -18.33 5.59 -22.65
CA ILE A 3 -17.97 4.41 -21.87
C ILE A 3 -18.21 4.83 -20.43
N LEU A 4 -19.20 4.20 -19.80
CA LEU A 4 -19.59 4.31 -18.39
C LEU A 4 -20.17 5.67 -17.95
N GLY A 5 -21.51 5.79 -18.04
CA GLY A 5 -22.46 6.40 -17.09
C GLY A 5 -22.26 7.82 -16.52
N PHE A 6 -21.04 8.32 -16.40
CA PHE A 6 -20.71 9.67 -16.01
C PHE A 6 -20.72 10.54 -17.26
N LYS A 7 -21.51 11.62 -17.22
CA LYS A 7 -21.31 12.74 -18.15
C LYS A 7 -19.89 13.26 -17.91
N LEU A 8 -18.91 12.80 -18.70
CA LEU A 8 -17.63 13.48 -18.79
C LEU A 8 -17.95 14.88 -19.31
N PRO A 9 -17.71 15.96 -18.54
CA PRO A 9 -17.93 17.31 -19.04
C PRO A 9 -17.12 17.48 -20.33
N ASP A 10 -17.73 18.10 -21.35
CA ASP A 10 -17.12 18.30 -22.69
C ASP A 10 -15.74 19.01 -22.64
N MET A 11 -15.41 19.64 -21.50
CA MET A 11 -14.08 20.12 -21.18
C MET A 11 -12.99 19.03 -21.26
N ILE A 12 -13.29 17.77 -20.92
CA ILE A 12 -12.34 16.65 -20.91
C ILE A 12 -11.97 16.17 -22.31
N MET A 13 -12.82 16.38 -23.32
CA MET A 13 -12.44 16.09 -24.72
C MET A 13 -11.50 17.15 -25.30
N LYS A 14 -11.42 18.34 -24.67
CA LYS A 14 -10.41 19.38 -24.98
C LYS A 14 -9.16 19.27 -24.11
N LEU A 15 -9.08 18.31 -23.18
CA LEU A 15 -7.92 18.13 -22.33
C LEU A 15 -6.74 17.54 -23.11
N CYS A 16 -5.54 17.95 -22.70
CA CYS A 16 -4.28 17.40 -23.19
C CYS A 16 -4.23 15.87 -23.07
N LYS A 17 -3.60 15.21 -24.05
CA LYS A 17 -3.33 13.75 -24.06
C LYS A 17 -2.87 13.15 -22.71
N PRO A 18 -1.90 13.73 -21.98
CA PRO A 18 -1.49 13.21 -20.67
C PRO A 18 -2.58 13.26 -19.59
N ALA A 19 -3.42 14.29 -19.58
CA ALA A 19 -4.52 14.39 -18.63
C ALA A 19 -5.63 13.36 -18.92
N GLN A 20 -5.87 13.07 -20.21
CA GLN A 20 -6.79 12.02 -20.62
C GLN A 20 -6.33 10.63 -20.16
N VAL A 21 -5.03 10.34 -20.27
CA VAL A 21 -4.45 9.06 -19.81
C VAL A 21 -4.57 8.91 -18.29
N TYR A 22 -4.28 9.97 -17.53
CA TYR A 22 -4.42 9.95 -16.07
C TYR A 22 -5.86 9.68 -15.64
N LEU A 23 -6.84 10.32 -16.28
CA LEU A 23 -8.25 10.10 -15.96
C LEU A 23 -8.68 8.65 -16.21
N ILE A 24 -8.30 8.07 -17.36
CA ILE A 24 -8.59 6.67 -17.68
C ILE A 24 -7.97 5.74 -16.62
N LEU A 25 -6.70 5.99 -16.25
CA LEU A 25 -6.01 5.24 -15.19
C LEU A 25 -6.72 5.36 -13.84
N SER A 26 -7.11 6.56 -13.42
CA SER A 26 -7.87 6.77 -12.18
C SER A 26 -9.19 6.03 -12.21
N LEU A 27 -9.89 6.02 -13.35
CA LEU A 27 -11.17 5.33 -13.48
C LEU A 27 -11.02 3.80 -13.38
N ILE A 28 -9.98 3.25 -14.00
CA ILE A 28 -9.61 1.83 -13.82
C ILE A 28 -9.25 1.55 -12.36
N GLY A 29 -8.48 2.45 -11.73
CA GLY A 29 -8.11 2.34 -10.31
C GLY A 29 -9.32 2.32 -9.39
N PHE A 30 -10.32 3.15 -9.64
CA PHE A 30 -11.58 3.14 -8.88
C PHE A 30 -12.34 1.82 -9.03
N VAL A 31 -12.44 1.30 -10.26
CA VAL A 31 -13.11 0.02 -10.51
C VAL A 31 -12.40 -1.11 -9.77
N LEU A 32 -11.07 -1.18 -9.86
CA LEU A 32 -10.28 -2.18 -9.13
C LEU A 32 -10.42 -2.03 -7.61
N TYR A 33 -10.41 -0.79 -7.09
CA TYR A 33 -10.59 -0.53 -5.67
C TYR A 33 -11.94 -1.01 -5.15
N VAL A 34 -13.02 -0.77 -5.92
CA VAL A 34 -14.36 -1.24 -5.58
C VAL A 34 -14.43 -2.78 -5.62
N ILE A 35 -13.83 -3.41 -6.62
CA ILE A 35 -13.75 -4.88 -6.70
C ILE A 35 -12.99 -5.46 -5.49
N SER A 36 -11.82 -4.89 -5.15
CA SER A 36 -11.06 -5.30 -3.97
C SER A 36 -11.82 -5.06 -2.67
N MET A 37 -12.64 -4.01 -2.59
CA MET A 37 -13.48 -3.75 -1.43
C MET A 37 -14.54 -4.84 -1.24
N PHE A 38 -15.15 -5.34 -2.32
CA PHE A 38 -16.09 -6.46 -2.24
C PHE A 38 -15.40 -7.78 -1.87
N ASP A 39 -14.28 -8.10 -2.53
CA ASP A 39 -13.53 -9.33 -2.25
C ASP A 39 -13.02 -9.41 -0.80
N VAL A 40 -12.51 -8.29 -0.27
CA VAL A 40 -12.07 -8.22 1.14
C VAL A 40 -13.26 -8.24 2.10
N HIS A 41 -14.41 -7.66 1.74
CA HIS A 41 -15.61 -7.73 2.57
C HIS A 41 -16.06 -9.18 2.76
N ASP A 42 -16.09 -9.99 1.69
CA ASP A 42 -16.44 -11.40 1.77
C ASP A 42 -15.45 -12.19 2.63
N LYS A 43 -14.15 -11.94 2.49
CA LYS A 43 -13.09 -12.63 3.27
C LYS A 43 -13.07 -12.24 4.75
N VAL A 44 -13.37 -10.99 5.07
CA VAL A 44 -13.36 -10.46 6.43
C VAL A 44 -14.65 -10.83 7.18
N LEU A 45 -15.80 -10.84 6.49
CA LEU A 45 -17.08 -11.27 7.05
C LEU A 45 -17.06 -12.77 7.43
N GLU A 46 -16.32 -13.59 6.68
CA GLU A 46 -16.14 -15.02 6.96
C GLU A 46 -15.14 -15.28 8.11
N ALA A 47 -14.20 -14.36 8.35
CA ALA A 47 -13.20 -14.46 9.40
C ALA A 47 -13.64 -13.88 10.76
N GLU A 48 -14.56 -12.90 10.78
CA GLU A 48 -15.02 -12.21 12.01
C GLU A 48 -16.52 -11.81 11.93
N PRO A 49 -17.45 -12.68 12.39
CA PRO A 49 -18.90 -12.47 12.27
C PRO A 49 -19.48 -11.38 13.19
N GLU A 50 -18.71 -10.87 14.16
CA GLU A 50 -19.15 -9.93 15.20
C GLU A 50 -18.49 -8.53 15.07
N GLY A 51 -17.73 -8.29 13.99
CA GLY A 51 -16.88 -7.12 13.82
C GLY A 51 -17.63 -5.86 13.39
N GLU A 52 -18.26 -5.16 14.33
CA GLU A 52 -18.76 -3.81 14.11
C GLU A 52 -17.60 -2.82 13.81
N GLY A 53 -17.54 -2.27 12.59
CA GLY A 53 -16.95 -0.93 12.40
C GLY A 53 -15.91 -0.69 11.30
N ILE A 54 -15.62 -1.62 10.39
CA ILE A 54 -14.60 -1.39 9.33
C ILE A 54 -15.13 -0.48 8.18
N HIS A 55 -16.45 -0.27 8.10
CA HIS A 55 -17.08 0.46 6.99
C HIS A 55 -16.67 1.95 6.86
N HIS A 56 -16.24 2.60 7.95
CA HIS A 56 -15.95 4.05 7.92
C HIS A 56 -14.64 4.39 7.20
N TYR A 57 -13.60 3.57 7.35
CA TYR A 57 -12.29 3.86 6.78
C TYR A 57 -12.27 3.64 5.26
N THR A 58 -12.99 2.64 4.77
CA THR A 58 -13.05 2.33 3.34
C THR A 58 -13.86 3.37 2.56
N MET A 59 -14.92 3.92 3.16
CA MET A 59 -15.70 4.98 2.52
C MET A 59 -14.95 6.32 2.48
N GLY A 60 -14.19 6.65 3.53
CA GLY A 60 -13.33 7.85 3.56
C GLY A 60 -12.19 7.82 2.54
N GLY A 61 -11.57 6.64 2.34
CA GLY A 61 -10.51 6.45 1.34
C GLY A 61 -10.97 6.73 -0.09
N LEU A 62 -12.19 6.30 -0.44
CA LEU A 62 -12.79 6.57 -1.75
C LEU A 62 -12.97 8.07 -2.00
N LEU A 63 -13.54 8.80 -1.04
CA LEU A 63 -13.77 10.25 -1.13
C LEU A 63 -12.46 11.03 -1.30
N LEU A 64 -11.43 10.67 -0.54
CA LEU A 64 -10.12 11.33 -0.60
C LEU A 64 -9.44 11.08 -1.95
N ASN A 65 -9.56 9.85 -2.49
CA ASN A 65 -9.08 9.52 -3.84
C ASN A 65 -9.80 10.32 -4.93
N ILE A 66 -11.12 10.54 -4.80
CA ILE A 66 -11.89 11.33 -5.79
C ILE A 66 -11.41 12.78 -5.76
N LEU A 67 -11.30 13.36 -4.56
CA LEU A 67 -10.85 14.73 -4.38
C LEU A 67 -9.42 14.92 -4.93
N PHE A 68 -8.51 14.02 -4.57
CA PHE A 68 -7.12 14.05 -5.05
C PHE A 68 -7.06 13.95 -6.57
N THR A 69 -7.84 13.05 -7.17
CA THR A 69 -7.94 12.89 -8.64
C THR A 69 -8.42 14.17 -9.31
N ILE A 70 -9.44 14.85 -8.77
CA ILE A 70 -9.96 16.11 -9.30
C ILE A 70 -8.89 17.20 -9.26
N VAL A 71 -8.22 17.37 -8.10
CA VAL A 71 -7.12 18.34 -7.94
C VAL A 71 -5.99 18.05 -8.93
N TRP A 72 -5.64 16.77 -9.09
CA TRP A 72 -4.57 16.35 -10.00
C TRP A 72 -4.90 16.64 -11.47
N ILE A 73 -6.13 16.37 -11.91
CA ILE A 73 -6.60 16.70 -13.26
C ILE A 73 -6.54 18.22 -13.49
N PHE A 74 -6.91 19.02 -12.49
CA PHE A 74 -6.85 20.48 -12.58
C PHE A 74 -5.41 20.98 -12.70
N LEU A 75 -4.50 20.41 -11.91
CA LEU A 75 -3.06 20.69 -11.97
C LEU A 75 -2.49 20.35 -13.36
N LEU A 76 -2.80 19.17 -13.90
CA LEU A 76 -2.38 18.73 -15.23
C LEU A 76 -2.92 19.66 -16.32
N ASN A 77 -4.18 20.06 -16.25
CA ASN A 77 -4.80 20.97 -17.21
C ASN A 77 -4.14 22.36 -17.17
N TYR A 78 -3.86 22.87 -15.98
CA TYR A 78 -3.17 24.16 -15.78
C TYR A 78 -1.76 24.15 -16.39
N ILE A 79 -0.95 23.13 -16.09
CA ILE A 79 0.41 22.99 -16.63
C ILE A 79 0.37 22.85 -18.16
N CYS A 80 -0.68 22.27 -18.71
CA CYS A 80 -0.80 22.09 -20.15
C CYS A 80 -1.09 23.35 -20.96
N GLN A 81 -1.54 24.45 -20.33
CA GLN A 81 -1.76 25.73 -21.02
C GLN A 81 -0.44 26.45 -21.36
N PHE A 82 0.69 26.01 -20.79
CA PHE A 82 2.01 26.56 -21.11
C PHE A 82 2.55 26.02 -22.44
N LYS A 83 3.36 26.82 -23.14
CA LYS A 83 3.95 26.50 -24.47
C LYS A 83 4.79 25.21 -24.47
N TYR A 84 5.41 24.85 -23.33
CA TYR A 84 6.15 23.60 -23.11
C TYR A 84 5.38 22.57 -22.25
N GLY A 85 4.15 22.89 -21.86
CA GLY A 85 3.32 22.14 -20.91
C GLY A 85 3.08 20.69 -21.32
N LYS A 86 3.01 20.39 -22.62
CA LYS A 86 2.78 19.02 -23.11
C LYS A 86 3.91 18.04 -22.77
N LYS A 87 5.19 18.47 -22.83
CA LYS A 87 6.33 17.60 -22.47
C LYS A 87 6.43 17.43 -20.96
N ILE A 88 6.20 18.51 -20.21
CA ILE A 88 6.29 18.54 -18.76
C ILE A 88 5.15 17.74 -18.12
N ALA A 89 3.91 17.89 -18.61
CA ALA A 89 2.76 17.14 -18.13
C ALA A 89 2.95 15.63 -18.31
N TRP A 90 3.62 15.20 -19.39
CA TRP A 90 3.96 13.78 -19.57
C TRP A 90 4.95 13.29 -18.50
N PHE A 91 5.94 14.11 -18.14
CA PHE A 91 6.87 13.79 -17.05
C PHE A 91 6.18 13.74 -15.68
N ILE A 92 5.26 14.67 -15.38
CA ILE A 92 4.47 14.65 -14.14
C ILE A 92 3.59 13.40 -14.05
N VAL A 93 2.98 12.95 -15.15
CA VAL A 93 2.19 11.71 -15.15
C VAL A 93 3.07 10.49 -14.92
N LEU A 94 4.31 10.50 -15.41
CA LEU A 94 5.24 9.39 -15.25
C LEU A 94 5.91 9.34 -13.86
N LEU A 95 6.00 10.48 -13.18
CA LEU A 95 6.62 10.63 -11.87
C LEU A 95 6.06 9.68 -10.78
N PRO A 96 4.72 9.55 -10.57
CA PRO A 96 4.18 8.61 -9.60
C PRO A 96 4.48 7.14 -9.95
N PHE A 97 4.51 6.78 -11.24
CA PHE A 97 4.89 5.44 -11.67
C PHE A 97 6.35 5.14 -11.40
N PHE A 98 7.23 6.13 -11.66
CA PHE A 98 8.64 6.01 -11.36
C PHE A 98 8.88 5.85 -9.85
N PHE A 99 8.20 6.66 -9.03
CA PHE A 99 8.30 6.57 -7.57
C PHE A 99 7.79 5.24 -7.02
N MET A 100 6.65 4.74 -7.52
CA MET A 100 6.13 3.41 -7.19
C MET A 100 7.11 2.30 -7.55
N GLY A 101 7.73 2.37 -8.74
CA GLY A 101 8.74 1.41 -9.17
C GLY A 101 9.97 1.39 -8.25
N LEU A 102 10.48 2.57 -7.89
CA LEU A 102 11.60 2.69 -6.95
C LEU A 102 11.24 2.18 -5.55
N MET A 103 10.04 2.49 -5.05
CA MET A 103 9.55 1.98 -3.77
C MET A 103 9.44 0.45 -3.78
N LEU A 104 8.92 -0.14 -4.86
CA LEU A 104 8.79 -1.59 -4.98
C LEU A 104 10.15 -2.28 -4.99
N ILE A 105 11.11 -1.75 -5.76
CA ILE A 105 12.49 -2.26 -5.78
C ILE A 105 13.12 -2.12 -4.39
N GLY A 106 12.95 -0.97 -3.74
CA GLY A 106 13.42 -0.74 -2.37
C GLY A 106 12.82 -1.74 -1.38
N LEU A 107 11.51 -2.01 -1.48
CA LEU A 107 10.82 -2.99 -0.65
C LEU A 107 11.35 -4.41 -0.88
N MET A 108 11.53 -4.83 -2.13
CA MET A 108 12.05 -6.16 -2.46
C MET A 108 13.48 -6.34 -1.94
N CYS A 109 14.31 -5.30 -2.04
CA CYS A 109 15.66 -5.31 -1.46
C CYS A 109 15.61 -5.37 0.07
N ALA A 110 14.75 -4.59 0.71
CA ALA A 110 14.59 -4.58 2.16
C ALA A 110 14.09 -5.94 2.69
N VAL A 111 13.06 -6.51 2.05
CA VAL A 111 12.53 -7.84 2.41
C VAL A 111 13.61 -8.92 2.25
N SER A 112 14.41 -8.87 1.20
CA SER A 112 15.52 -9.81 1.00
C SER A 112 16.56 -9.71 2.12
N PHE A 113 16.87 -8.49 2.57
CA PHE A 113 17.79 -8.26 3.69
C PHE A 113 17.20 -8.75 5.03
N ILE A 114 15.93 -8.48 5.28
CA ILE A 114 15.21 -8.95 6.48
C ILE A 114 15.14 -10.48 6.50
N ALA A 115 14.84 -11.12 5.37
CA ALA A 115 14.80 -12.59 5.26
C ALA A 115 16.16 -13.23 5.56
N LEU A 116 17.25 -12.62 5.07
CA LEU A 116 18.62 -13.05 5.37
C LEU A 116 18.94 -12.92 6.87
N GLN A 117 18.57 -11.81 7.50
CA GLN A 117 18.78 -11.63 8.94
C GLN A 117 17.93 -12.57 9.79
N SER A 118 16.68 -12.82 9.41
CA SER A 118 15.80 -13.79 10.08
C SER A 118 16.45 -15.18 10.17
N ASN A 119 17.08 -15.66 9.09
CA ASN A 119 17.75 -16.95 9.09
C ASN A 119 18.99 -16.98 10.00
N LYS A 120 19.74 -15.87 10.06
CA LYS A 120 20.90 -15.75 10.96
C LYS A 120 20.46 -15.69 12.42
N ASN A 121 19.38 -14.98 12.73
CA ASN A 121 18.83 -14.91 14.09
C ASN A 121 18.30 -16.28 14.55
N LYS A 122 17.62 -17.03 13.68
CA LYS A 122 17.19 -18.41 13.97
C LYS A 122 18.36 -19.37 14.19
N GLU A 123 19.46 -19.20 13.45
CA GLU A 123 20.68 -20.00 13.66
C GLU A 123 21.37 -19.64 14.99
N LEU A 124 21.39 -18.35 15.34
CA LEU A 124 21.94 -17.88 16.61
C LEU A 124 21.12 -18.38 17.80
N GLU A 125 19.79 -18.34 17.70
CA GLU A 125 18.87 -18.88 18.71
C GLU A 125 19.09 -20.39 18.91
N LYS A 126 19.25 -21.16 17.83
CA LYS A 126 19.63 -22.58 17.93
C LYS A 126 20.97 -22.79 18.65
N LYS A 127 21.99 -21.98 18.35
CA LYS A 127 23.31 -22.07 19.00
C LYS A 127 23.27 -21.67 20.48
N LEU A 128 22.42 -20.71 20.85
CA LEU A 128 22.20 -20.32 22.24
C LEU A 128 21.48 -21.44 23.01
N ASN A 129 20.43 -22.02 22.44
CA ASN A 129 19.69 -23.13 23.05
C ASN A 129 20.53 -24.42 23.14
N ASP A 130 21.40 -24.68 22.17
CA ASP A 130 22.33 -25.82 22.20
C ASP A 130 23.45 -25.62 23.24
N LYS A 131 24.00 -24.39 23.35
CA LYS A 131 24.92 -24.04 24.45
C LYS A 131 24.25 -24.15 25.80
N ASP A 132 23.01 -23.68 25.95
CA ASP A 132 22.28 -23.79 27.22
C ASP A 132 22.11 -25.27 27.61
N ASN A 133 21.65 -26.13 26.68
CA ASN A 133 21.54 -27.57 26.92
C ASN A 133 22.89 -28.25 27.25
N ASN A 134 23.99 -27.86 26.59
CA ASN A 134 25.32 -28.39 26.87
C ASN A 134 25.91 -27.89 28.20
N ASN A 135 25.54 -26.69 28.65
CA ASN A 135 25.92 -26.16 29.97
C ASN A 135 25.01 -26.71 31.09
N VAL A 136 23.80 -27.16 30.78
CA VAL A 136 22.88 -27.85 31.72
C VAL A 136 23.43 -29.22 32.15
N VAL A 137 24.25 -29.89 31.32
CA VAL A 137 24.99 -31.11 31.75
C VAL A 137 25.99 -30.81 32.88
N LEU A 138 26.35 -29.55 33.10
CA LEU A 138 27.13 -29.11 34.24
C LEU A 138 26.40 -28.06 35.10
N LYS A 139 25.10 -28.26 35.36
CA LYS A 139 24.37 -27.94 36.61
C LYS A 139 22.87 -27.85 36.34
N GLU A 140 22.12 -28.81 36.86
CA GLU A 140 20.80 -28.54 37.43
C GLU A 140 20.94 -28.51 38.97
N PRO A 141 20.22 -27.62 39.68
CA PRO A 141 18.75 -27.75 39.78
C PRO A 141 17.92 -26.44 39.75
N LYS A 142 16.70 -26.59 39.21
CA LYS A 142 15.38 -26.01 39.60
C LYS A 142 15.33 -24.61 40.27
N ASN A 143 14.66 -23.64 39.63
CA ASN A 143 13.44 -22.97 40.15
C ASN A 143 12.96 -21.78 39.30
N GLY A 144 11.62 -21.64 39.16
CA GLY A 144 10.93 -20.34 39.11
C GLY A 144 10.35 -19.85 37.77
N LYS A 145 9.03 -20.01 37.56
CA LYS A 145 8.19 -19.11 36.72
C LYS A 145 8.18 -17.67 37.32
N PRO A 146 7.41 -16.68 36.78
CA PRO A 146 7.39 -16.05 35.43
C PRO A 146 7.46 -14.50 35.55
N TYR A 147 7.96 -13.73 34.57
CA TYR A 147 7.69 -12.27 34.52
C TYR A 147 7.59 -11.75 33.09
N VAL A 148 6.36 -11.79 32.55
CA VAL A 148 5.91 -11.00 31.40
C VAL A 148 4.77 -10.12 31.90
N SER A 149 5.10 -9.07 32.65
CA SER A 149 4.10 -8.11 33.14
C SER A 149 4.66 -6.70 33.38
N GLU A 150 5.80 -6.34 32.76
CA GLU A 150 6.43 -5.03 32.96
C GLU A 150 6.64 -4.21 31.67
N LEU A 151 6.03 -4.63 30.57
CA LEU A 151 6.02 -3.88 29.30
C LEU A 151 4.67 -3.17 29.02
N LEU A 152 3.79 -3.11 30.03
CA LEU A 152 2.53 -2.39 29.99
C LEU A 152 2.45 -1.40 31.16
N ARG A 153 3.39 -0.46 31.18
CA ARG A 153 3.26 0.82 31.86
C ARG A 153 3.90 1.92 31.02
#